data_AF-A0A936HXE0-F1
#
_entry.id   AF-A0A936HXE0-F1
#
_cell.length_a   1.000
_cell.length_b   1.000
_cell.length_c   1.000
_cell.angle_alpha   90.00
_cell.angle_beta   90.00
_cell.angle_gamma   90.00
#
_symmetry.space_group_name_H-M   'P 1'
#
loop_
_entity.id
_entity.type
_entity.pdbx_description
1 polymer ?
#
loop_
_entity_poly.entity_id
_entity_poly.type
_entity_poly.pdbx_seq_one_letter_code
_entity_poly.pdbx_strand_id
1 'polypeptide(L)'
;MKHHAAGRIDTWRTMLSVPVAERIGPAPPYLVEYLNLDNILNGYPERPRAATLDAGLLADVRGAIADLPAAIWNLFGDRLVGVYFVDGLGGTGYTDYVFDAQGKPAKGFVVLDAAVLAGQRANAWATWKENTPFAPGAGYRLDARIEADDNDNRRNAIQYILLHELGHVLSIGADIHPLWNLSPKEIGSTARYPFFNLSWIVDREADKYRSRFDANFPQRTSTVYYFGAKLAAADMAATYASLKLTNFPSLYAATAPGDDFAESFASYVHVVLMQRPWQITIRHEGKPVASLRACWGEPRCAEKHKLLEQLVGRAS
;
A
#
# COMPACT_ATOMS: atom_id res chain seq x y z
N MET A 1 12.69 17.01 -2.36
CA MET A 1 11.49 16.73 -1.54
C MET A 1 11.70 16.93 -0.03
N LYS A 2 12.73 16.37 0.63
CA LYS A 2 12.97 16.48 2.09
C LYS A 2 12.90 17.89 2.72
N HIS A 3 13.31 18.94 2.01
CA HIS A 3 13.30 20.32 2.52
C HIS A 3 12.00 21.09 2.23
N HIS A 4 11.05 20.49 1.51
CA HIS A 4 9.76 21.10 1.21
C HIS A 4 8.91 21.25 2.48
N ALA A 5 8.02 22.25 2.52
CA ALA A 5 7.16 22.50 3.68
C ALA A 5 6.37 21.26 4.12
N ALA A 6 5.75 20.55 3.17
CA ALA A 6 5.02 19.30 3.44
C ALA A 6 5.86 18.21 4.12
N GLY A 7 7.19 18.20 3.92
CA GLY A 7 8.10 17.24 4.54
C GLY A 7 8.57 17.64 5.94
N ARG A 8 8.20 18.80 6.49
CA ARG A 8 8.70 19.30 7.79
C ARG A 8 7.62 19.23 8.86
N ILE A 9 7.94 18.64 10.01
CA ILE A 9 7.00 18.50 11.13
C ILE A 9 6.40 19.83 11.61
N ASP A 10 7.17 20.92 11.51
CA ASP A 10 6.75 22.25 11.95
C ASP A 10 5.59 22.81 11.12
N THR A 11 5.49 22.45 9.84
CA THR A 11 4.37 22.83 8.98
C THR A 11 3.05 22.21 9.45
N TRP A 12 3.12 21.10 10.20
CA TRP A 12 1.96 20.31 10.58
C TRP A 12 1.52 20.51 12.05
N ARG A 13 2.17 21.39 12.83
CA ARG A 13 1.89 21.57 14.27
C ARG A 13 0.41 21.75 14.58
N THR A 14 -0.30 22.57 13.82
CA THR A 14 -1.74 22.81 14.01
C THR A 14 -2.58 21.55 13.78
N MET A 15 -2.26 20.74 12.76
CA MET A 15 -2.97 19.48 12.52
C MET A 15 -2.64 18.45 13.60
N LEU A 16 -1.41 18.42 14.07
CA LEU A 16 -0.98 17.52 15.14
C LEU A 16 -1.64 17.83 16.50
N SER A 17 -2.13 19.06 16.72
CA SER A 17 -2.93 19.37 17.93
C SER A 17 -4.40 18.92 17.83
N VAL A 18 -4.88 18.54 16.65
CA VAL A 18 -6.23 18.01 16.44
C VAL A 18 -6.23 16.49 16.67
N PRO A 19 -7.29 15.86 17.20
CA PRO A 19 -7.38 14.40 17.32
C PRO A 19 -7.19 13.70 15.96
N VAL A 20 -6.48 12.57 15.92
CA VAL A 20 -6.16 11.86 14.65
C VAL A 20 -7.39 11.53 13.81
N ALA A 21 -8.52 11.21 14.45
CA ALA A 21 -9.79 10.91 13.78
C ALA A 21 -10.39 12.13 13.03
N GLU A 22 -9.96 13.33 13.37
CA GLU A 22 -10.43 14.59 12.77
C GLU A 22 -9.44 15.16 11.74
N ARG A 23 -8.24 14.57 11.59
CA ARG A 23 -7.21 15.00 10.63
C ARG A 23 -7.52 14.49 9.21
N ILE A 24 -8.72 14.77 8.71
CA ILE A 24 -9.26 14.27 7.44
C ILE A 24 -9.80 15.46 6.64
N GLY A 25 -9.34 15.66 5.42
CA GLY A 25 -9.81 16.80 4.61
C GLY A 25 -9.12 16.98 3.26
N PRO A 26 -9.42 18.06 2.53
CA PRO A 26 -8.72 18.37 1.29
C PRO A 26 -7.22 18.56 1.54
N ALA A 27 -6.38 18.14 0.59
CA ALA A 27 -4.94 18.40 0.68
C ALA A 27 -4.66 19.92 0.77
N PRO A 28 -3.89 20.39 1.76
CA PRO A 28 -3.54 21.80 1.86
C PRO A 28 -2.65 22.23 0.68
N PRO A 29 -2.58 23.53 0.32
CA PRO A 29 -1.85 23.99 -0.86
C PRO A 29 -0.40 23.53 -0.94
N TYR A 30 0.33 23.54 0.18
CA TYR A 30 1.72 23.07 0.23
C TYR A 30 1.85 21.56 0.00
N LEU A 31 0.83 20.76 0.32
CA LEU A 31 0.84 19.33 0.01
C LEU A 31 0.54 19.11 -1.48
N VAL A 32 -0.39 19.86 -2.06
CA VAL A 32 -0.65 19.82 -3.51
C VAL A 32 0.60 20.21 -4.30
N GLU A 33 1.29 21.28 -3.89
CA GLU A 33 2.58 21.69 -4.48
C GLU A 33 3.60 20.56 -4.40
N TYR A 34 3.76 19.94 -3.22
CA TYR A 34 4.65 18.80 -3.02
C TYR A 34 4.38 17.67 -4.02
N LEU A 35 3.13 17.23 -4.13
CA LEU A 35 2.75 16.13 -5.02
C LEU A 35 3.02 16.46 -6.49
N ASN A 36 2.78 17.71 -6.91
CA ASN A 36 3.08 18.14 -8.29
C ASN A 36 4.59 18.17 -8.55
N LEU A 37 5.40 18.61 -7.60
CA LEU A 37 6.87 18.57 -7.70
C LEU A 37 7.39 17.13 -7.77
N ASP A 38 6.81 16.23 -6.98
CA ASP A 38 7.15 14.80 -6.99
C ASP A 38 6.84 14.18 -8.36
N ASN A 39 5.66 14.45 -8.91
CA ASN A 39 5.28 13.97 -10.24
C ASN A 39 6.20 14.51 -11.33
N ILE A 40 6.59 15.79 -11.27
CA ILE A 40 7.55 16.38 -12.21
C ILE A 40 8.91 15.67 -12.11
N LEU A 41 9.41 15.44 -10.90
CA LEU A 41 10.70 14.79 -10.67
C LEU A 41 10.74 13.36 -11.22
N ASN A 42 9.63 12.64 -11.10
CA ASN A 42 9.50 11.25 -11.55
C ASN A 42 8.99 11.12 -13.00
N GLY A 43 8.75 12.25 -13.69
CA GLY A 43 8.29 12.26 -15.09
C GLY A 43 6.82 11.84 -15.28
N TYR A 44 6.02 11.90 -14.24
CA TYR A 44 4.59 11.58 -14.29
C TYR A 44 3.77 12.76 -14.86
N PRO A 45 2.83 12.52 -15.79
CA PRO A 45 2.01 13.57 -16.39
C PRO A 45 0.94 14.13 -15.46
N GLU A 46 0.58 13.43 -14.39
CA GLU A 46 -0.53 13.76 -13.50
C GLU A 46 -0.26 15.03 -12.70
N ARG A 47 -1.31 15.83 -12.49
CA ARG A 47 -1.25 17.12 -11.79
C ARG A 47 -2.32 17.16 -10.70
N PRO A 48 -2.01 16.64 -9.50
CA PRO A 48 -2.98 16.53 -8.42
C PRO A 48 -3.52 17.90 -8.03
N ARG A 49 -4.81 17.95 -7.68
CA ARG A 49 -5.48 19.15 -7.15
C ARG A 49 -6.25 18.78 -5.89
N ALA A 50 -6.30 19.66 -4.91
CA ALA A 50 -7.06 19.41 -3.69
C ALA A 50 -8.53 19.07 -4.00
N ALA A 51 -9.05 18.03 -3.36
CA ALA A 51 -10.42 17.59 -3.53
C ALA A 51 -11.19 17.70 -2.22
N THR A 52 -12.41 18.23 -2.28
CA THR A 52 -13.35 18.19 -1.15
C THR A 52 -14.34 17.08 -1.41
N LEU A 53 -14.43 16.13 -0.47
CA LEU A 53 -15.39 15.03 -0.57
C LEU A 53 -16.81 15.53 -0.32
N ASP A 54 -17.79 14.95 -1.03
CA ASP A 54 -19.18 15.09 -0.63
C ASP A 54 -19.46 14.40 0.72
N ALA A 55 -20.61 14.71 1.32
CA ALA A 55 -20.97 14.22 2.64
C ALA A 55 -21.05 12.69 2.72
N GLY A 56 -21.48 12.02 1.64
CA GLY A 56 -21.60 10.56 1.59
C GLY A 56 -20.23 9.89 1.52
N LEU A 57 -19.34 10.40 0.67
CA LEU A 57 -17.98 9.87 0.55
C LEU A 57 -17.15 10.15 1.83
N LEU A 58 -17.31 11.32 2.45
CA LEU A 58 -16.69 11.60 3.75
C LEU A 58 -17.21 10.66 4.85
N ALA A 59 -18.50 10.35 4.85
CA ALA A 59 -19.08 9.38 5.79
C ALA A 59 -18.52 7.97 5.57
N ASP A 60 -18.30 7.55 4.32
CA ASP A 60 -17.67 6.28 4.01
C ASP A 60 -16.21 6.22 4.49
N VAL A 61 -15.42 7.29 4.32
CA VAL A 61 -14.05 7.35 4.85
C VAL A 61 -14.04 7.25 6.38
N ARG A 62 -14.85 8.07 7.05
CA ARG A 62 -14.93 8.04 8.53
C ARG A 62 -15.41 6.68 9.02
N GLY A 63 -16.36 6.10 8.31
CA GLY A 63 -16.85 4.75 8.57
C GLY A 63 -15.77 3.68 8.39
N ALA A 64 -14.99 3.75 7.32
CA ALA A 64 -13.90 2.82 7.05
C ALA A 64 -12.86 2.83 8.18
N ILE A 65 -12.55 4.00 8.74
CA ILE A 65 -11.68 4.16 9.91
C ILE A 65 -12.35 3.60 11.18
N ALA A 66 -13.61 3.95 11.42
CA ALA A 66 -14.35 3.52 12.61
C ALA A 66 -14.54 2.00 12.70
N ASP A 67 -14.59 1.32 11.55
CA ASP A 67 -14.72 -0.15 11.48
C ASP A 67 -13.40 -0.90 11.69
N LEU A 68 -12.26 -0.20 11.74
CA LEU A 68 -11.00 -0.84 12.08
C LEU A 68 -11.00 -1.25 13.55
N PRO A 69 -10.34 -2.37 13.92
CA PRO A 69 -10.11 -2.69 15.32
C PRO A 69 -9.42 -1.52 16.03
N ALA A 70 -9.92 -1.09 17.19
CA ALA A 70 -9.41 0.09 17.88
C ALA A 70 -7.89 0.00 18.17
N ALA A 71 -7.39 -1.19 18.53
CA ALA A 71 -5.96 -1.45 18.73
C ALA A 71 -5.12 -1.16 17.47
N ILE A 72 -5.69 -1.39 16.28
CA ILE A 72 -5.03 -1.05 15.01
C ILE A 72 -5.01 0.46 14.80
N TRP A 73 -6.14 1.15 14.96
CA TRP A 73 -6.19 2.60 14.76
C TRP A 73 -5.28 3.36 15.74
N ASN A 74 -5.17 2.88 16.97
CA ASN A 74 -4.32 3.48 18.01
C ASN A 74 -2.82 3.49 17.67
N LEU A 75 -2.36 2.60 16.79
CA LEU A 75 -0.97 2.60 16.30
C LEU A 75 -0.58 3.91 15.58
N PHE A 76 -1.56 4.65 15.10
CA PHE A 76 -1.35 5.78 14.19
C PHE A 76 -1.51 7.15 14.84
N GLY A 77 -2.01 7.26 16.07
CA GLY A 77 -2.31 8.55 16.72
C GLY A 77 -1.13 9.53 16.70
N ASP A 78 0.06 9.02 17.01
CA ASP A 78 1.31 9.78 17.03
C ASP A 78 2.13 9.70 15.74
N ARG A 79 1.72 8.91 14.75
CA ARG A 79 2.48 8.71 13.49
C ARG A 79 1.82 9.35 12.28
N LEU A 80 0.50 9.46 12.28
CA LEU A 80 -0.28 9.99 11.17
C LEU A 80 -0.55 11.49 11.36
N VAL A 81 -0.07 12.28 10.41
CA VAL A 81 -0.33 13.71 10.34
C VAL A 81 -1.74 14.00 9.81
N GLY A 82 -2.26 13.16 8.92
CA GLY A 82 -3.62 13.25 8.42
C GLY A 82 -3.84 12.45 7.15
N VAL A 83 -5.11 12.30 6.77
CA VAL A 83 -5.57 11.71 5.51
C VAL A 83 -6.13 12.84 4.64
N TYR A 84 -5.52 13.04 3.49
CA TYR A 84 -5.80 14.16 2.61
C TYR A 84 -6.34 13.70 1.25
N PHE A 85 -7.20 14.50 0.63
CA PHE A 85 -7.81 14.15 -0.66
C PHE A 85 -7.39 15.07 -1.79
N VAL A 86 -7.14 14.45 -2.94
CA VAL A 86 -6.86 15.11 -4.21
C VAL A 86 -7.64 14.45 -5.34
N ASP A 87 -7.74 15.11 -6.48
CA ASP A 87 -8.11 14.52 -7.75
C ASP A 87 -6.89 14.45 -8.66
N GLY A 88 -6.79 13.39 -9.46
CA GLY A 88 -5.76 13.25 -10.49
C GLY A 88 -4.40 12.89 -9.92
N LEU A 89 -4.37 11.96 -8.96
CA LEU A 89 -3.13 11.45 -8.36
C LEU A 89 -2.34 10.56 -9.31
N GLY A 90 -3.02 9.81 -10.19
CA GLY A 90 -2.42 8.79 -11.08
C GLY A 90 -2.39 7.38 -10.49
N GLY A 91 -2.65 7.26 -9.19
CA GLY A 91 -2.85 6.01 -8.47
C GLY A 91 -4.07 6.09 -7.54
N THR A 92 -4.15 5.18 -6.57
CA THR A 92 -5.24 5.21 -5.57
C THR A 92 -4.85 5.99 -4.32
N GLY A 93 -3.60 5.84 -3.87
CA GLY A 93 -3.07 6.46 -2.67
C GLY A 93 -1.59 6.79 -2.80
N TYR A 94 -1.13 7.61 -1.87
CA TYR A 94 0.26 8.04 -1.73
C TYR A 94 0.56 8.35 -0.27
N THR A 95 1.67 7.83 0.24
CA THR A 95 2.15 8.11 1.59
C THR A 95 3.59 8.57 1.53
N ASP A 96 3.94 9.59 2.31
CA ASP A 96 5.34 9.99 2.44
C ASP A 96 5.69 10.52 3.83
N TYR A 97 6.99 10.65 4.07
CA TYR A 97 7.58 11.03 5.33
C TYR A 97 7.39 12.51 5.66
N VAL A 98 7.22 12.75 6.96
CA VAL A 98 7.42 14.04 7.61
C VAL A 98 8.62 13.89 8.55
N PHE A 99 9.61 14.76 8.34
CA PHE A 99 10.88 14.77 9.04
C PHE A 99 10.85 15.72 10.23
N ASP A 100 11.51 15.31 11.31
CA ASP A 100 11.77 16.15 12.49
C ASP A 100 12.86 17.21 12.21
N ALA A 101 13.14 18.04 13.22
CA ALA A 101 14.15 19.10 13.13
C ALA A 101 15.58 18.55 12.94
N GLN A 102 15.82 17.28 13.29
CA GLN A 102 17.09 16.58 13.09
C GLN A 102 17.16 15.88 11.72
N GLY A 103 16.11 16.00 10.91
CA GLY A 103 16.02 15.40 9.58
C GLY A 103 15.79 13.88 9.61
N LYS A 104 15.29 13.33 10.72
CA LYS A 104 14.85 11.92 10.82
C LYS A 104 13.36 11.82 10.49
N PRO A 105 12.94 10.75 9.78
CA PRO A 105 11.52 10.53 9.51
C PRO A 105 10.80 10.20 10.83
N ALA A 106 9.77 10.98 11.15
CA ALA A 106 9.11 10.93 12.46
C ALA A 106 7.60 10.63 12.36
N LYS A 107 6.96 11.09 11.28
CA LYS A 107 5.52 10.93 11.03
C LYS A 107 5.30 10.76 9.52
N GLY A 108 4.06 10.52 9.10
CA GLY A 108 3.68 10.49 7.68
C GLY A 108 2.31 11.08 7.45
N PHE A 109 2.05 11.48 6.21
CA PHE A 109 0.71 11.84 5.73
C PHE A 109 0.25 10.81 4.70
N VAL A 110 -1.06 10.64 4.58
CA VAL A 110 -1.70 9.83 3.55
C VAL A 110 -2.45 10.76 2.60
N VAL A 111 -2.37 10.49 1.31
CA VAL A 111 -3.13 11.16 0.26
C VAL A 111 -3.91 10.11 -0.52
N LEU A 112 -5.20 10.33 -0.74
CA LEU A 112 -6.06 9.44 -1.51
C LEU A 112 -6.72 10.19 -2.68
N ASP A 113 -6.87 9.50 -3.81
CA ASP A 113 -7.56 10.05 -4.99
C ASP A 113 -9.09 9.95 -4.83
N ALA A 114 -9.75 11.09 -4.69
CA ALA A 114 -11.19 11.16 -4.42
C ALA A 114 -12.04 10.55 -5.53
N ALA A 115 -11.65 10.72 -6.80
CA ALA A 115 -12.37 10.16 -7.94
C ALA A 115 -12.27 8.63 -7.97
N VAL A 116 -11.09 8.06 -7.67
CA VAL A 116 -10.91 6.61 -7.54
C VAL A 116 -11.76 6.06 -6.38
N LEU A 117 -11.73 6.72 -5.21
CA LEU A 117 -12.54 6.30 -4.07
C LEU A 117 -14.04 6.36 -4.38
N ALA A 118 -14.50 7.40 -5.08
CA ALA A 118 -15.91 7.58 -5.39
C ALA A 118 -16.48 6.49 -6.32
N GLY A 119 -15.65 5.96 -7.23
CA GLY A 119 -16.10 5.22 -8.41
C GLY A 119 -16.20 3.70 -8.26
N GLN A 120 -15.70 3.10 -7.18
CA GLN A 120 -15.55 1.63 -7.13
C GLN A 120 -16.02 1.00 -5.81
N ARG A 121 -16.65 -0.18 -5.93
CA ARG A 121 -16.88 -1.12 -4.82
C ARG A 121 -15.61 -1.94 -4.57
N ALA A 122 -15.49 -2.57 -3.40
CA ALA A 122 -14.27 -3.25 -2.95
C ALA A 122 -13.72 -4.28 -3.96
N ASN A 123 -14.55 -5.18 -4.46
CA ASN A 123 -14.12 -6.23 -5.39
C ASN A 123 -13.81 -5.66 -6.78
N ALA A 124 -14.56 -4.63 -7.21
CA ALA A 124 -14.31 -3.95 -8.48
C ALA A 124 -12.96 -3.22 -8.46
N TRP A 125 -12.68 -2.48 -7.38
CA TRP A 125 -11.40 -1.80 -7.17
C TRP A 125 -10.24 -2.78 -7.12
N ALA A 126 -10.35 -3.84 -6.32
CA ALA A 126 -9.30 -4.85 -6.20
C ALA A 126 -9.05 -5.53 -7.57
N THR A 127 -10.12 -5.84 -8.30
CA THR A 127 -10.02 -6.43 -9.63
C THR A 127 -9.31 -5.49 -10.60
N TRP A 128 -9.71 -4.22 -10.63
CA TRP A 128 -9.07 -3.21 -11.47
C TRP A 128 -7.58 -3.08 -11.15
N LYS A 129 -7.22 -2.88 -9.87
CA LYS A 129 -5.83 -2.79 -9.40
C LYS A 129 -5.01 -3.99 -9.86
N GLU A 130 -5.48 -5.21 -9.60
CA GLU A 130 -4.76 -6.45 -9.88
C GLU A 130 -4.62 -6.77 -11.37
N ASN A 131 -5.40 -6.11 -12.23
CA ASN A 131 -5.23 -6.18 -13.68
C ASN A 131 -4.21 -5.16 -14.22
N THR A 132 -3.87 -4.10 -13.48
CA THR A 132 -2.96 -3.05 -14.00
C THR A 132 -1.57 -3.53 -14.43
N PRO A 133 -0.97 -4.60 -13.87
CA PRO A 133 0.30 -5.13 -14.37
C PRO A 133 0.23 -5.82 -15.74
N PHE A 134 -0.98 -6.21 -16.18
CA PHE A 134 -1.20 -7.05 -17.35
C PHE A 134 -1.88 -6.29 -18.49
N ALA A 135 -1.34 -6.41 -19.70
CA ALA A 135 -1.97 -5.87 -20.89
C ALA A 135 -3.27 -6.64 -21.16
N PRO A 136 -4.35 -5.98 -21.60
CA PRO A 136 -5.59 -6.66 -21.98
C PRO A 136 -5.34 -7.74 -23.03
N GLY A 137 -6.02 -8.88 -22.91
CA GLY A 137 -5.92 -9.98 -23.86
C GLY A 137 -7.26 -10.69 -24.01
N ALA A 138 -7.62 -11.05 -25.24
CA ALA A 138 -8.88 -11.73 -25.53
C ALA A 138 -8.98 -13.05 -24.73
N GLY A 139 -10.16 -13.32 -24.17
CA GLY A 139 -10.43 -14.54 -23.41
C GLY A 139 -9.89 -14.57 -21.98
N TYR A 140 -8.93 -13.70 -21.63
CA TYR A 140 -8.33 -13.65 -20.29
C TYR A 140 -9.07 -12.68 -19.36
N ARG A 141 -9.26 -13.09 -18.11
CA ARG A 141 -9.83 -12.25 -17.05
C ARG A 141 -9.23 -12.62 -15.70
N LEU A 142 -8.83 -11.61 -14.94
CA LEU A 142 -8.48 -11.75 -13.52
C LEU A 142 -9.56 -11.06 -12.70
N ASP A 143 -10.09 -11.75 -11.69
CA ASP A 143 -11.02 -11.21 -10.70
C ASP A 143 -10.43 -11.32 -9.30
N ALA A 144 -10.50 -10.23 -8.55
CA ALA A 144 -10.15 -10.18 -7.14
C ALA A 144 -11.41 -10.07 -6.29
N ARG A 145 -11.46 -10.85 -5.21
CA ARG A 145 -12.50 -10.79 -4.20
C ARG A 145 -11.86 -10.50 -2.84
N ILE A 146 -12.10 -9.30 -2.34
CA ILE A 146 -11.70 -8.87 -0.99
C ILE A 146 -12.91 -8.72 -0.05
N GLU A 147 -14.13 -8.77 -0.57
CA GLU A 147 -15.36 -8.71 0.23
C GLU A 147 -16.39 -9.75 -0.21
N ALA A 148 -17.23 -10.17 0.75
CA ALA A 148 -18.46 -10.90 0.46
C ALA A 148 -19.48 -9.97 -0.21
N ASP A 149 -20.51 -10.53 -0.88
CA ASP A 149 -21.40 -9.72 -1.74
C ASP A 149 -22.20 -8.66 -0.97
N ASP A 150 -22.55 -8.96 0.29
CA ASP A 150 -23.22 -8.07 1.23
C ASP A 150 -22.32 -6.94 1.73
N ASN A 151 -21.00 -7.15 1.71
CA ASN A 151 -19.98 -6.22 2.17
C ASN A 151 -19.16 -5.60 1.02
N ASP A 152 -19.40 -5.98 -0.23
CA ASP A 152 -18.75 -5.40 -1.39
C ASP A 152 -19.27 -3.98 -1.60
N ASN A 153 -18.68 -2.98 -0.96
CA ASN A 153 -19.14 -1.60 -1.01
C ASN A 153 -17.94 -0.65 -1.03
N ARG A 154 -18.22 0.64 -1.26
CA ARG A 154 -17.19 1.68 -1.38
C ARG A 154 -16.42 1.88 -0.08
N ARG A 155 -17.10 1.90 1.07
CA ARG A 155 -16.49 2.01 2.41
C ARG A 155 -15.45 0.91 2.65
N ASN A 156 -15.76 -0.33 2.27
CA ASN A 156 -14.83 -1.45 2.43
C ASN A 156 -13.67 -1.41 1.41
N ALA A 157 -13.88 -0.84 0.22
CA ALA A 157 -12.77 -0.52 -0.69
C ALA A 157 -11.81 0.48 -0.04
N ILE A 158 -12.36 1.60 0.47
CA ILE A 158 -11.62 2.66 1.16
C ILE A 158 -10.84 2.09 2.35
N GLN A 159 -11.44 1.17 3.11
CA GLN A 159 -10.77 0.57 4.26
C GLN A 159 -9.52 -0.22 3.87
N TYR A 160 -9.59 -1.07 2.84
CA TYR A 160 -8.43 -1.83 2.38
C TYR A 160 -7.33 -0.91 1.83
N ILE A 161 -7.72 0.10 1.04
CA ILE A 161 -6.80 1.12 0.51
C ILE A 161 -6.11 1.84 1.66
N LEU A 162 -6.87 2.31 2.65
CA LEU A 162 -6.33 3.04 3.78
C LEU A 162 -5.39 2.17 4.61
N LEU A 163 -5.73 0.89 4.82
CA LEU A 163 -4.85 -0.04 5.53
C LEU A 163 -3.49 -0.19 4.85
N HIS A 164 -3.43 -0.18 3.52
CA HIS A 164 -2.17 -0.19 2.78
C HIS A 164 -1.34 1.06 3.09
N GLU A 165 -1.93 2.24 2.92
CA GLU A 165 -1.25 3.52 3.19
C GLU A 165 -0.81 3.66 4.66
N LEU A 166 -1.66 3.21 5.58
CA LEU A 166 -1.33 3.14 7.00
C LEU A 166 -0.18 2.17 7.26
N GLY A 167 -0.03 1.08 6.50
CA GLY A 167 1.13 0.20 6.55
C GLY A 167 2.44 0.95 6.29
N HIS A 168 2.46 1.86 5.30
CA HIS A 168 3.61 2.75 5.09
C HIS A 168 3.85 3.70 6.27
N VAL A 169 2.79 4.29 6.83
CA VAL A 169 2.91 5.16 8.03
C VAL A 169 3.45 4.38 9.23
N LEU A 170 3.05 3.11 9.38
CA LEU A 170 3.45 2.28 10.50
C LEU A 170 4.96 1.97 10.49
N SER A 171 5.58 1.88 9.32
CA SER A 171 7.02 1.61 9.19
C SER A 171 7.90 2.82 9.46
N ILE A 172 7.32 4.03 9.53
CA ILE A 172 8.06 5.27 9.80
C ILE A 172 8.68 5.20 11.19
N GLY A 173 10.01 5.35 11.23
CA GLY A 173 10.78 5.33 12.47
C GLY A 173 10.91 3.94 13.11
N ALA A 174 10.53 2.86 12.40
CA ALA A 174 10.63 1.49 12.87
C ALA A 174 11.65 0.67 12.06
N ASP A 175 12.24 -0.35 12.69
CA ASP A 175 13.20 -1.28 12.07
C ASP A 175 12.49 -2.33 11.18
N ILE A 176 11.63 -1.89 10.26
CA ILE A 176 10.81 -2.78 9.42
C ILE A 176 11.45 -2.99 8.04
N HIS A 177 11.76 -1.89 7.36
CA HIS A 177 12.48 -1.83 6.10
C HIS A 177 13.29 -0.53 6.02
N PRO A 178 14.33 -0.44 5.17
CA PRO A 178 15.04 0.81 4.92
C PRO A 178 14.12 1.92 4.42
N LEU A 179 14.51 3.19 4.60
CA LEU A 179 13.74 4.31 4.06
C LEU A 179 13.63 4.21 2.54
N TRP A 180 12.43 4.43 1.99
CA TRP A 180 12.21 4.28 0.54
C TRP A 180 12.91 5.33 -0.31
N ASN A 181 13.36 6.43 0.28
CA ASN A 181 14.12 7.50 -0.37
C ASN A 181 15.64 7.39 -0.18
N LEU A 182 16.13 6.33 0.47
CA LEU A 182 17.55 6.11 0.74
C LEU A 182 18.14 5.17 -0.32
N SER A 183 19.32 5.51 -0.87
CA SER A 183 20.03 4.59 -1.75
C SER A 183 20.45 3.34 -0.98
N PRO A 184 20.33 2.14 -1.56
CA PRO A 184 20.86 0.90 -1.00
C PRO A 184 22.33 0.98 -0.54
N LYS A 185 23.17 1.81 -1.18
CA LYS A 185 24.57 2.04 -0.77
C LYS A 185 24.71 2.77 0.56
N GLU A 186 23.73 3.60 0.92
CA GLU A 186 23.74 4.40 2.15
C GLU A 186 23.26 3.60 3.37
N ILE A 187 22.73 2.39 3.17
CA ILE A 187 22.31 1.51 4.26
C ILE A 187 23.54 0.97 4.98
N GLY A 188 23.69 1.37 6.25
CA GLY A 188 24.75 0.89 7.14
C GLY A 188 24.80 -0.64 7.20
N SER A 189 26.01 -1.20 7.21
CA SER A 189 26.24 -2.66 7.23
C SER A 189 25.69 -3.36 8.47
N THR A 190 25.47 -2.61 9.55
CA THR A 190 24.91 -3.10 10.82
C THR A 190 23.40 -2.90 10.95
N ALA A 191 22.75 -2.25 9.98
CA ALA A 191 21.30 -2.02 10.01
C ALA A 191 20.56 -3.36 9.97
N ARG A 192 19.51 -3.49 10.80
CA ARG A 192 18.72 -4.72 10.89
C ARG A 192 17.26 -4.39 10.65
N TYR A 193 16.67 -5.08 9.68
CA TYR A 193 15.28 -4.96 9.31
C TYR A 193 14.66 -6.36 9.29
N PRO A 194 14.16 -6.89 10.42
CA PRO A 194 13.73 -8.29 10.51
C PRO A 194 12.64 -8.64 9.49
N PHE A 195 11.67 -7.76 9.27
CA PHE A 195 10.62 -7.97 8.28
C PHE A 195 11.18 -7.97 6.86
N PHE A 196 11.90 -6.91 6.47
CA PHE A 196 12.58 -6.81 5.16
C PHE A 196 13.41 -8.04 4.85
N ASN A 197 14.19 -8.53 5.82
CA ASN A 197 15.12 -9.64 5.63
C ASN A 197 14.43 -10.97 5.29
N LEU A 198 13.13 -11.10 5.51
CA LEU A 198 12.38 -12.29 5.11
C LEU A 198 12.27 -12.40 3.58
N SER A 199 12.12 -11.29 2.87
CA SER A 199 11.83 -11.29 1.42
C SER A 199 12.90 -10.61 0.57
N TRP A 200 13.70 -9.73 1.17
CA TRP A 200 14.59 -8.82 0.44
C TRP A 200 16.03 -8.89 0.92
N ILE A 201 16.93 -8.47 0.04
CA ILE A 201 18.35 -8.23 0.29
C ILE A 201 18.76 -6.87 -0.26
N VAL A 202 19.73 -6.24 0.40
CA VAL A 202 20.38 -5.02 -0.09
C VAL A 202 21.51 -5.42 -1.02
N ASP A 203 21.35 -5.14 -2.32
CA ASP A 203 22.41 -5.29 -3.32
C ASP A 203 23.11 -3.94 -3.50
N ARG A 204 24.19 -3.72 -2.74
CA ARG A 204 24.92 -2.45 -2.70
C ARG A 204 25.71 -2.19 -3.99
N GLU A 205 26.19 -3.25 -4.64
CA GLU A 205 26.93 -3.14 -5.89
C GLU A 205 26.01 -2.65 -7.01
N ALA A 206 24.83 -3.26 -7.13
CA ALA A 206 23.83 -2.89 -8.11
C ALA A 206 22.92 -1.73 -7.68
N ASP A 207 23.15 -1.16 -6.49
CA ASP A 207 22.40 -0.04 -5.90
C ASP A 207 20.88 -0.27 -5.91
N LYS A 208 20.44 -1.49 -5.58
CA LYS A 208 19.02 -1.88 -5.64
C LYS A 208 18.65 -2.85 -4.53
N TYR A 209 17.36 -2.91 -4.24
CA TYR A 209 16.80 -4.03 -3.47
C TYR A 209 16.53 -5.20 -4.41
N ARG A 210 16.97 -6.40 -4.00
CA ARG A 210 16.65 -7.65 -4.70
C ARG A 210 15.77 -8.52 -3.85
N SER A 211 14.87 -9.26 -4.48
CA SER A 211 14.06 -10.24 -3.77
C SER A 211 14.86 -11.53 -3.62
N ARG A 212 14.74 -12.17 -2.45
CA ARG A 212 15.23 -13.54 -2.23
C ARG A 212 14.54 -14.55 -3.15
N PHE A 213 13.40 -14.18 -3.73
CA PHE A 213 12.59 -15.02 -4.58
C PHE A 213 12.73 -14.72 -6.07
N ASP A 214 13.63 -13.83 -6.50
CA ASP A 214 13.79 -13.47 -7.92
C ASP A 214 14.01 -14.72 -8.82
N ALA A 215 14.69 -15.75 -8.31
CA ALA A 215 14.89 -17.01 -9.04
C ALA A 215 13.61 -17.85 -9.20
N ASN A 216 12.70 -17.80 -8.22
CA ASN A 216 11.41 -18.50 -8.25
C ASN A 216 10.28 -17.66 -8.83
N PHE A 217 10.50 -16.35 -9.01
CA PHE A 217 9.53 -15.41 -9.52
C PHE A 217 10.12 -14.48 -10.60
N PRO A 218 10.43 -15.02 -11.79
CA PRO A 218 11.10 -14.26 -12.85
C PRO A 218 10.28 -13.07 -13.38
N GLN A 219 8.95 -13.12 -13.32
CA GLN A 219 8.08 -12.02 -13.76
C GLN A 219 8.07 -10.81 -12.80
N ARG A 220 8.63 -10.94 -11.59
CA ARG A 220 8.51 -9.93 -10.53
C ARG A 220 9.00 -8.55 -10.97
N THR A 221 10.15 -8.47 -11.64
CA THR A 221 10.71 -7.18 -12.10
C THR A 221 9.88 -6.51 -13.20
N SER A 222 8.98 -7.26 -13.84
CA SER A 222 8.02 -6.75 -14.82
C SER A 222 6.64 -6.50 -14.21
N THR A 223 6.43 -6.81 -12.92
CA THR A 223 5.20 -6.50 -12.21
C THR A 223 5.21 -5.02 -11.83
N VAL A 224 4.46 -4.20 -12.56
CA VAL A 224 4.35 -2.76 -12.32
C VAL A 224 2.87 -2.40 -12.23
N TYR A 225 2.45 -1.78 -11.15
CA TYR A 225 1.07 -1.31 -10.96
C TYR A 225 0.94 0.12 -11.45
N TYR A 226 -0.23 0.45 -12.01
CA TYR A 226 -0.64 1.80 -12.49
C TYR A 226 0.18 2.41 -13.64
N PHE A 227 1.46 2.07 -13.81
CA PHE A 227 2.38 2.70 -14.76
C PHE A 227 2.64 1.88 -16.03
N GLY A 228 1.54 1.57 -16.75
CA GLY A 228 1.59 0.84 -18.01
C GLY A 228 1.93 -0.64 -17.82
N ALA A 229 1.05 -1.52 -18.29
CA ALA A 229 1.25 -2.95 -18.17
C ALA A 229 2.51 -3.42 -18.92
N LYS A 230 3.28 -4.31 -18.27
CA LYS A 230 4.50 -4.92 -18.85
C LYS A 230 4.38 -6.43 -19.04
N LEU A 231 3.37 -7.06 -18.46
CA LEU A 231 3.07 -8.49 -18.61
C LEU A 231 1.94 -8.67 -19.62
N ALA A 232 1.94 -9.76 -20.37
CA ALA A 232 0.80 -10.10 -21.23
C ALA A 232 -0.31 -10.75 -20.40
N ALA A 233 -1.56 -10.69 -20.85
CA ALA A 233 -2.66 -11.39 -20.18
C ALA A 233 -2.41 -12.91 -20.00
N ALA A 234 -1.74 -13.53 -20.97
CA ALA A 234 -1.36 -14.95 -20.90
C ALA A 234 -0.40 -15.27 -19.75
N ASP A 235 0.33 -14.27 -19.23
CA ASP A 235 1.27 -14.44 -18.13
C ASP A 235 0.59 -14.46 -16.75
N MET A 236 -0.70 -14.12 -16.66
CA MET A 236 -1.42 -14.03 -15.38
C MET A 236 -1.29 -15.31 -14.55
N ALA A 237 -1.60 -16.47 -15.14
CA ALA A 237 -1.59 -17.74 -14.41
C ALA A 237 -0.18 -18.12 -13.94
N ALA A 238 0.84 -17.96 -14.80
CA ALA A 238 2.23 -18.24 -14.45
C ALA A 238 2.76 -17.27 -13.38
N THR A 239 2.42 -15.98 -13.47
CA THR A 239 2.80 -14.95 -12.48
C THR A 239 2.26 -15.30 -11.10
N TYR A 240 0.98 -15.67 -11.01
CA TYR A 240 0.36 -16.07 -9.75
C TYR A 240 0.80 -17.45 -9.25
N ALA A 241 1.24 -18.35 -10.14
CA ALA A 241 1.90 -19.59 -9.75
C ALA A 241 3.27 -19.33 -9.11
N SER A 242 4.08 -18.44 -9.69
CA SER A 242 5.34 -18.00 -9.12
C SER A 242 5.17 -17.31 -7.76
N LEU A 243 4.13 -16.47 -7.61
CA LEU A 243 3.81 -15.81 -6.34
C LEU A 243 3.62 -16.80 -5.18
N LYS A 244 3.02 -17.98 -5.43
CA LYS A 244 2.84 -19.06 -4.42
C LYS A 244 4.15 -19.63 -3.89
N LEU A 245 5.25 -19.46 -4.63
CA LEU A 245 6.58 -19.92 -4.23
C LEU A 245 7.32 -18.87 -3.37
N THR A 246 6.64 -17.78 -3.01
CA THR A 246 7.21 -16.66 -2.24
C THR A 246 6.44 -16.44 -0.94
N ASN A 247 7.01 -15.62 -0.05
CA ASN A 247 6.31 -15.15 1.14
C ASN A 247 5.47 -13.88 0.90
N PHE A 248 5.30 -13.42 -0.33
CA PHE A 248 4.50 -12.23 -0.63
C PHE A 248 2.99 -12.58 -0.53
N PRO A 249 2.19 -11.84 0.24
CA PRO A 249 0.76 -12.14 0.41
C PRO A 249 -0.09 -11.73 -0.79
N SER A 250 0.34 -10.71 -1.55
CA SER A 250 -0.29 -10.24 -2.79
C SER A 250 0.77 -10.04 -3.88
N LEU A 251 0.33 -9.89 -5.13
CA LEU A 251 1.24 -9.57 -6.23
C LEU A 251 1.85 -8.17 -6.05
N TYR A 252 1.07 -7.23 -5.49
CA TYR A 252 1.57 -5.89 -5.19
C TYR A 252 2.65 -5.89 -4.10
N ALA A 253 2.58 -6.77 -3.12
CA ALA A 253 3.64 -6.91 -2.11
C ALA A 253 5.02 -7.28 -2.70
N ALA A 254 5.08 -7.78 -3.94
CA ALA A 254 6.32 -8.21 -4.58
C ALA A 254 7.06 -7.08 -5.33
N THR A 255 6.52 -5.86 -5.39
CA THR A 255 7.07 -4.74 -6.18
C THR A 255 8.28 -4.12 -5.50
N ALA A 256 8.18 -3.79 -4.21
CA ALA A 256 9.20 -3.10 -3.43
C ALA A 256 9.13 -3.46 -1.94
N PRO A 257 10.20 -3.21 -1.16
CA PRO A 257 10.18 -3.50 0.28
C PRO A 257 9.14 -2.74 1.10
N GLY A 258 8.84 -1.49 0.73
CA GLY A 258 7.78 -0.71 1.36
C GLY A 258 6.41 -1.33 1.10
N ASP A 259 6.11 -1.61 -0.16
CA ASP A 259 4.86 -2.25 -0.59
C ASP A 259 4.70 -3.65 0.01
N ASP A 260 5.80 -4.41 0.15
CA ASP A 260 5.80 -5.71 0.82
C ASP A 260 5.22 -5.59 2.23
N PHE A 261 5.74 -4.66 3.02
CA PHE A 261 5.23 -4.45 4.37
C PHE A 261 3.81 -3.88 4.38
N ALA A 262 3.52 -2.86 3.57
CA ALA A 262 2.22 -2.22 3.51
C ALA A 262 1.09 -3.21 3.12
N GLU A 263 1.29 -3.99 2.07
CA GLU A 263 0.34 -5.03 1.66
C GLU A 263 0.27 -6.18 2.66
N SER A 264 1.38 -6.55 3.29
CA SER A 264 1.37 -7.57 4.33
C SER A 264 0.57 -7.14 5.55
N PHE A 265 0.75 -5.89 6.00
CA PHE A 265 -0.05 -5.32 7.08
C PHE A 265 -1.53 -5.24 6.69
N ALA A 266 -1.85 -4.67 5.54
CA ALA A 266 -3.22 -4.52 5.08
C ALA A 266 -3.94 -5.85 4.94
N SER A 267 -3.32 -6.81 4.25
CA SER A 267 -3.88 -8.15 4.07
C SER A 267 -3.99 -8.92 5.39
N TYR A 268 -3.05 -8.76 6.32
CA TYR A 268 -3.13 -9.40 7.64
C TYR A 268 -4.30 -8.84 8.45
N VAL A 269 -4.44 -7.52 8.56
CA VAL A 269 -5.56 -6.92 9.29
C VAL A 269 -6.89 -7.33 8.65
N HIS A 270 -6.99 -7.23 7.33
CA HIS A 270 -8.19 -7.57 6.57
C HIS A 270 -8.60 -9.05 6.71
N VAL A 271 -7.67 -9.97 6.48
CA VAL A 271 -7.97 -11.41 6.44
C VAL A 271 -7.95 -12.04 7.82
N VAL A 272 -6.93 -11.74 8.64
CA VAL A 272 -6.70 -12.42 9.92
C VAL A 272 -7.48 -11.74 11.05
N LEU A 273 -7.43 -10.42 11.17
CA LEU A 273 -8.10 -9.75 12.30
C LEU A 273 -9.58 -9.51 12.02
N MET A 274 -9.92 -9.15 10.79
CA MET A 274 -11.28 -8.80 10.39
C MET A 274 -12.03 -9.96 9.73
N GLN A 275 -11.36 -11.10 9.51
CA GLN A 275 -11.95 -12.34 8.97
C GLN A 275 -12.62 -12.14 7.60
N ARG A 276 -12.07 -11.26 6.77
CA ARG A 276 -12.60 -10.93 5.44
C ARG A 276 -11.93 -11.75 4.34
N PRO A 277 -12.62 -12.01 3.22
CA PRO A 277 -12.05 -12.82 2.15
C PRO A 277 -10.90 -12.09 1.46
N TRP A 278 -9.99 -12.87 0.86
CA TRP A 278 -9.05 -12.39 -0.13
C TRP A 278 -8.77 -13.53 -1.11
N GLN A 279 -9.11 -13.34 -2.37
CA GLN A 279 -8.94 -14.34 -3.41
C GLN A 279 -8.71 -13.71 -4.78
N ILE A 280 -7.84 -14.33 -5.57
CA ILE A 280 -7.68 -14.07 -6.99
C ILE A 280 -8.17 -15.28 -7.78
N THR A 281 -8.92 -15.03 -8.85
CA THR A 281 -9.35 -16.04 -9.82
C THR A 281 -9.00 -15.58 -11.22
N ILE A 282 -8.25 -16.40 -11.95
CA ILE A 282 -7.89 -16.15 -13.34
C ILE A 282 -8.68 -17.11 -14.21
N ARG A 283 -9.31 -16.57 -15.25
CA ARG A 283 -10.08 -17.33 -16.24
C ARG A 283 -9.50 -17.12 -17.63
N HIS A 284 -9.58 -18.18 -18.44
CA HIS A 284 -9.32 -18.15 -19.87
C HIS A 284 -10.52 -18.80 -20.58
N GLU A 285 -11.11 -18.10 -21.56
CA GLU A 285 -12.33 -18.53 -22.26
C GLU A 285 -13.46 -18.91 -21.30
N GLY A 286 -13.64 -18.08 -20.25
CA GLY A 286 -14.65 -18.28 -19.20
C GLY A 286 -14.34 -19.39 -18.18
N LYS A 287 -13.31 -20.21 -18.39
CA LYS A 287 -12.94 -21.32 -17.49
C LYS A 287 -11.87 -20.88 -16.48
N PRO A 288 -12.02 -21.19 -15.17
CA PRO A 288 -10.96 -20.95 -14.19
C PRO A 288 -9.69 -21.74 -14.53
N VAL A 289 -8.56 -21.05 -14.69
CA VAL A 289 -7.24 -21.66 -14.96
C VAL A 289 -6.26 -21.52 -13.81
N ALA A 290 -6.48 -20.54 -12.92
CA ALA A 290 -5.72 -20.41 -11.67
C ALA A 290 -6.57 -19.73 -10.60
N SER A 291 -6.27 -20.05 -9.34
CA SER A 291 -6.78 -19.30 -8.19
C SER A 291 -5.75 -19.27 -7.08
N LEU A 292 -5.76 -18.17 -6.32
CA LEU A 292 -4.93 -17.96 -5.14
C LEU A 292 -5.81 -17.41 -4.02
N ARG A 293 -5.64 -17.94 -2.81
CA ARG A 293 -6.23 -17.39 -1.58
C ARG A 293 -5.14 -16.74 -0.73
N ALA A 294 -5.54 -16.03 0.31
CA ALA A 294 -4.62 -15.47 1.29
C ALA A 294 -3.69 -16.56 1.87
N CYS A 295 -2.43 -16.18 2.08
CA CYS A 295 -1.37 -17.10 2.49
C CYS A 295 -1.23 -17.29 4.00
N TRP A 296 -2.02 -16.58 4.81
CA TRP A 296 -1.77 -16.46 6.25
C TRP A 296 -1.87 -17.78 7.02
N GLY A 297 -2.57 -18.78 6.48
CA GLY A 297 -2.59 -20.15 7.00
C GLY A 297 -1.56 -21.10 6.37
N GLU A 298 -0.70 -20.62 5.48
CA GLU A 298 0.28 -21.41 4.74
C GLU A 298 1.70 -21.20 5.31
N PRO A 299 2.58 -22.24 5.27
CA PRO A 299 3.95 -22.12 5.76
C PRO A 299 4.74 -20.96 5.13
N ARG A 300 4.45 -20.61 3.88
CA ARG A 300 5.16 -19.55 3.15
C ARG A 300 5.03 -18.16 3.76
N CYS A 301 3.98 -17.91 4.55
CA CYS A 301 3.77 -16.61 5.22
C CYS A 301 3.89 -16.67 6.75
N ALA A 302 4.27 -17.82 7.33
CA ALA A 302 4.29 -18.02 8.78
C ALA A 302 5.20 -17.02 9.53
N GLU A 303 6.39 -16.72 8.99
CA GLU A 303 7.30 -15.77 9.64
C GLU A 303 6.77 -14.32 9.58
N LYS A 304 6.14 -13.91 8.46
CA LYS A 304 5.48 -12.59 8.36
C LYS A 304 4.30 -12.50 9.30
N HIS A 305 3.48 -13.55 9.36
CA HIS A 305 2.36 -13.67 10.29
C HIS A 305 2.82 -13.42 11.73
N LYS A 306 3.86 -14.13 12.18
CA LYS A 306 4.44 -13.98 13.51
C LYS A 306 4.93 -12.55 13.80
N LEU A 307 5.62 -11.91 12.85
CA LEU A 307 6.10 -10.54 13.03
C LEU A 307 4.95 -9.52 13.11
N LEU A 308 3.90 -9.69 12.29
CA LEU A 308 2.73 -8.81 12.30
C LEU A 308 1.88 -9.02 13.56
N GLU A 309 1.71 -10.26 14.01
CA GLU A 309 1.07 -10.60 15.27
C GLU A 309 1.80 -9.94 16.45
N GLN A 310 3.13 -10.00 16.49
CA GLN A 310 3.91 -9.31 17.51
C GLN A 310 3.78 -7.78 17.45
N LEU A 311 3.73 -7.22 16.24
CA LEU A 311 3.58 -5.79 16.03
C LEU A 311 2.22 -5.28 16.56
N VAL A 312 1.14 -6.00 16.23
CA VAL A 312 -0.23 -5.66 16.63
C VAL A 312 -0.49 -6.01 18.10
N GLY A 313 -0.01 -7.16 18.58
CA GLY A 313 -0.21 -7.63 19.95
C GLY A 313 0.52 -6.79 21.00
N ARG A 314 1.60 -6.08 20.63
CA ARG A 314 2.25 -5.08 21.49
C ARG A 314 1.43 -3.80 21.67
N ALA A 315 0.40 -3.59 20.85
CA ALA A 315 -0.48 -2.42 20.90
C ALA A 315 -1.83 -2.70 21.58
N SER A 316 -1.99 -3.91 22.13
CA SER A 316 -3.17 -4.37 22.88
C SER A 316 -3.00 -4.13 24.37
#